data_AF-A0A2D5TST6-F1
#
_entry.id   AF-A0A2D5TST6-F1
#
_cell.length_a   1.000
_cell.length_b   1.000
_cell.length_c   1.000
_cell.angle_alpha   90.00
_cell.angle_beta   90.00
_cell.angle_gamma   90.00
#
_symmetry.space_group_name_H-M   'P 1'
#
loop_
_entity.id
_entity.type
_entity.pdbx_description
1 polymer ?
#
loop_
_entity_poly.entity_id
_entity_poly.type
_entity_poly.pdbx_seq_one_letter_code
_entity_poly.pdbx_strand_id
1 'polypeptide(L)'
;MGIINIGISILLILFALLVKYNPNLIAGYKFLPEEKKQEYPIHLLVNGFVILSILNLAIYFLLVNSSYHNYAPWSFLFVVSIGVVLISWMIQQKLK
;
A
#
# COMPACT_ATOMS: atom_id res chain seq x y z
N MET A 1 2.24 -19.37 -9.24
CA MET A 1 1.28 -18.31 -8.83
C MET A 1 1.66 -17.61 -7.52
N GLY A 2 2.17 -18.28 -6.48
CA GLY A 2 2.65 -17.60 -5.26
C GLY A 2 3.73 -16.52 -5.48
N ILE A 3 4.52 -16.68 -6.55
CA ILE A 3 5.50 -15.69 -7.03
C ILE A 3 4.84 -14.33 -7.32
N ILE A 4 3.57 -14.30 -7.76
CA ILE A 4 2.85 -13.05 -8.07
C ILE A 4 2.59 -12.27 -6.77
N ASN A 5 2.04 -12.93 -5.73
CA ASN A 5 1.76 -12.26 -4.45
C ASN A 5 3.05 -11.77 -3.78
N ILE A 6 4.13 -12.57 -3.84
CA ILE A 6 5.45 -12.16 -3.35
C ILE A 6 5.97 -10.96 -4.15
N GLY A 7 5.91 -11.03 -5.49
CA GLY A 7 6.34 -9.95 -6.39
C GLY A 7 5.60 -8.65 -6.13
N ILE A 8 4.27 -8.70 -5.95
CA ILE A 8 3.44 -7.54 -5.61
C ILE A 8 3.83 -6.97 -4.24
N SER A 9 4.03 -7.82 -3.24
CA SER A 9 4.44 -7.35 -1.91
C SER A 9 5.81 -6.69 -1.92
N ILE A 10 6.77 -7.22 -2.69
CA ILE A 10 8.08 -6.57 -2.90
C ILE A 10 7.89 -5.22 -3.58
N LEU A 11 7.06 -5.17 -4.62
CA LEU A 11 6.81 -3.96 -5.40
C LEU A 11 6.15 -2.85 -4.54
N LEU A 12 5.24 -3.21 -3.63
CA LEU A 12 4.65 -2.29 -2.64
C LEU A 12 5.72 -1.73 -1.67
N ILE A 13 6.65 -2.57 -1.21
CA ILE A 13 7.75 -2.12 -0.33
C ILE A 13 8.67 -1.17 -1.09
N LEU A 14 9.00 -1.48 -2.35
CA LEU A 14 9.81 -0.62 -3.19
C LEU A 14 9.13 0.75 -3.41
N PHE A 15 7.82 0.78 -3.65
CA PHE A 15 7.09 2.04 -3.72
C PHE A 15 7.10 2.82 -2.40
N ALA A 16 6.96 2.14 -1.26
CA ALA A 16 7.04 2.76 0.05
C ALA A 16 8.41 3.44 0.26
N LEU A 17 9.50 2.77 -0.12
CA LEU A 17 10.85 3.33 -0.03
C LEU A 17 11.03 4.49 -1.01
N LEU A 18 10.61 4.34 -2.26
CA LEU A 18 10.70 5.41 -3.26
C LEU A 18 9.98 6.67 -2.82
N VAL A 19 8.76 6.53 -2.29
CA VAL A 19 7.99 7.68 -1.77
C VAL A 19 8.68 8.30 -0.54
N LYS A 20 9.26 7.48 0.34
CA LYS A 20 9.98 7.97 1.52
C LYS A 20 11.16 8.87 1.14
N TYR A 21 11.91 8.52 0.09
CA TYR A 21 13.08 9.29 -0.37
C TYR A 21 12.71 10.39 -1.36
N ASN A 22 11.64 10.23 -2.14
CA ASN A 22 11.19 11.22 -3.11
C ASN A 22 9.66 11.36 -3.08
N PRO A 23 9.13 12.23 -2.18
CA PRO A 23 7.69 12.45 -2.05
C PRO A 23 7.03 13.04 -3.31
N ASN A 24 7.81 13.63 -4.21
CA ASN A 24 7.30 14.16 -5.49
C ASN A 24 6.77 13.06 -6.44
N LEU A 25 7.02 11.78 -6.13
CA LEU A 25 6.42 10.65 -6.83
C LEU A 25 4.93 10.48 -6.52
N ILE A 26 4.44 11.08 -5.42
CA ILE A 26 3.02 11.12 -5.11
C ILE A 26 2.35 12.09 -6.10
N ALA A 27 1.38 11.58 -6.86
CA ALA A 27 0.62 12.39 -7.79
C ALA A 27 -0.02 13.59 -7.05
N GLY A 28 0.17 14.79 -7.58
CA GLY A 28 -0.33 16.03 -6.97
C GLY A 28 0.55 16.63 -5.89
N TYR A 29 1.50 15.89 -5.29
CA TYR A 29 2.33 16.40 -4.19
C TYR A 29 3.22 17.57 -4.60
N LYS A 30 3.80 17.52 -5.81
CA LYS A 30 4.63 18.60 -6.35
C LYS A 30 3.88 19.94 -6.47
N PHE A 31 2.56 19.88 -6.67
CA PHE A 31 1.69 21.04 -6.87
C PHE A 31 1.07 21.56 -5.58
N LEU A 32 1.30 20.90 -4.43
CA LEU A 32 0.84 21.41 -3.15
C LEU A 32 1.60 22.70 -2.77
N PRO A 33 0.93 23.67 -2.11
CA PRO A 33 1.63 24.79 -1.45
C PRO A 33 2.64 24.27 -0.43
N GLU A 34 3.76 24.97 -0.25
CA GLU A 34 4.83 24.57 0.68
C GLU A 34 4.34 24.37 2.12
N GLU A 35 3.40 25.19 2.57
CA GLU A 35 2.73 25.07 3.87
C GLU A 35 2.06 23.68 4.03
N LYS A 36 1.35 23.22 3.01
CA LYS A 36 0.66 21.92 3.03
C LYS A 36 1.59 20.72 2.77
N LYS A 37 2.76 20.94 2.16
CA LYS A 37 3.75 19.88 1.94
C LYS A 37 4.36 19.39 3.24
N GLN A 38 4.57 20.29 4.21
CA GLN A 38 5.10 19.94 5.54
C GLN A 38 4.08 19.15 6.37
N GLU A 39 2.79 19.48 6.23
CA GLU A 39 1.70 18.80 6.94
C GLU A 39 1.33 17.45 6.32
N TYR A 40 1.67 17.24 5.05
CA TYR A 40 1.30 16.02 4.34
C TYR A 40 1.89 14.78 5.04
N PRO A 41 1.06 13.82 5.47
CA PRO A 41 1.52 12.71 6.29
C PRO A 41 2.15 11.59 5.45
N ILE A 42 3.30 11.88 4.82
CA ILE A 42 4.05 10.94 3.98
C ILE A 42 4.32 9.63 4.73
N HIS A 43 4.64 9.71 6.02
CA HIS A 43 4.86 8.55 6.89
C HIS A 43 3.64 7.61 6.94
N LEU A 44 2.41 8.12 6.90
CA LEU A 44 1.22 7.28 6.84
C LEU A 44 1.10 6.54 5.51
N LEU A 45 1.45 7.19 4.40
CA LEU A 45 1.43 6.54 3.09
C LEU A 45 2.48 5.41 3.03
N VAL A 46 3.70 5.69 3.48
CA VAL A 46 4.80 4.73 3.54
C VAL A 46 4.44 3.55 4.45
N ASN A 47 3.98 3.82 5.67
CA ASN A 47 3.55 2.77 6.60
C ASN A 47 2.38 1.96 6.04
N GLY A 48 1.43 2.62 5.38
CA GLY A 48 0.30 1.98 4.73
C GLY A 48 0.73 0.98 3.65
N PHE A 49 1.67 1.35 2.78
CA PHE A 49 2.20 0.44 1.76
C PHE A 49 2.95 -0.75 2.37
N VAL A 50 3.69 -0.55 3.46
CA VAL A 50 4.37 -1.63 4.20
C VAL A 50 3.36 -2.57 4.87
N ILE A 51 2.34 -2.02 5.53
CA ILE A 51 1.28 -2.84 6.15
C ILE A 51 0.55 -3.64 5.07
N LEU A 52 0.27 -3.04 3.91
CA LEU A 52 -0.39 -3.73 2.81
C LEU A 52 0.41 -4.89 2.25
N SER A 53 1.73 -4.74 2.13
CA SER A 53 2.58 -5.82 1.62
C SER A 53 2.58 -7.02 2.57
N ILE A 54 2.60 -6.77 3.88
CA ILE A 54 2.52 -7.80 4.93
C ILE A 54 1.14 -8.46 4.92
N LEU A 55 0.06 -7.67 4.88
CA LEU A 55 -1.31 -8.18 4.84
C LEU A 55 -1.57 -9.02 3.59
N ASN A 56 -1.04 -8.63 2.43
CA ASN A 56 -1.18 -9.41 1.20
C ASN A 56 -0.55 -10.79 1.33
N LEU A 57 0.65 -10.87 1.92
CA LEU A 57 1.32 -12.15 2.18
C LEU A 57 0.55 -12.97 3.20
N ALA A 58 0.12 -12.36 4.31
CA ALA A 58 -0.64 -13.05 5.35
C ALA A 58 -1.94 -13.65 4.79
N ILE A 59 -2.72 -12.87 4.02
CA ILE A 59 -3.96 -13.33 3.39
C ILE A 59 -3.68 -14.40 2.35
N TYR A 60 -2.63 -14.25 1.53
CA TYR A 60 -2.20 -15.29 0.61
C TYR A 60 -1.93 -16.62 1.33
N PHE A 61 -1.12 -16.60 2.40
CA PHE A 61 -0.80 -17.81 3.16
C PHE A 61 -2.03 -18.41 3.85
N LEU A 62 -2.94 -17.60 4.36
CA LEU A 62 -4.20 -18.07 4.92
C LEU A 62 -5.05 -18.77 3.86
N LEU A 63 -5.18 -18.19 2.66
CA LEU A 63 -5.99 -18.76 1.60
C LEU A 63 -5.40 -20.05 1.04
N VAL A 64 -4.07 -20.12 0.87
CA VAL A 64 -3.38 -21.34 0.41
C VAL A 64 -3.61 -22.51 1.38
N ASN A 65 -3.61 -22.25 2.69
CA ASN A 65 -3.81 -23.28 3.72
C ASN A 65 -5.30 -23.56 4.03
N SER A 66 -6.22 -23.03 3.23
CA SER A 66 -7.67 -23.16 3.44
C SER A 66 -8.36 -23.86 2.25
N SER A 67 -9.67 -24.07 2.36
CA SER A 67 -10.52 -24.52 1.26
C SER A 67 -10.53 -23.56 0.05
N TYR A 68 -10.04 -22.33 0.22
CA TYR A 68 -10.02 -21.28 -0.80
C TYR A 68 -8.70 -21.19 -1.60
N HIS A 69 -7.87 -22.23 -1.60
CA HIS A 69 -6.55 -22.25 -2.28
C HIS A 69 -6.58 -21.79 -3.75
N ASN A 70 -7.65 -22.07 -4.49
CA ASN A 70 -7.82 -21.62 -5.88
C ASN A 70 -7.92 -20.09 -6.03
N TYR A 71 -8.38 -19.40 -5.00
CA TYR A 71 -8.49 -17.94 -4.96
C TYR A 71 -7.24 -17.26 -4.40
N ALA A 72 -6.35 -18.00 -3.72
CA ALA A 72 -5.14 -17.45 -3.13
C ALA A 72 -4.26 -16.66 -4.11
N PRO A 73 -4.07 -17.06 -5.39
CA PRO A 73 -3.34 -16.26 -6.37
C PRO A 73 -3.89 -14.85 -6.60
N TRP A 74 -5.19 -14.66 -6.37
CA TRP A 74 -5.92 -13.42 -6.66
C TRP A 74 -6.11 -12.53 -5.43
N SER A 75 -5.56 -12.90 -4.26
CA SER A 75 -5.71 -12.15 -3.01
C SER A 75 -5.28 -10.70 -3.14
N PHE A 76 -4.24 -10.42 -3.92
CA PHE A 76 -3.72 -9.07 -4.12
C PHE A 76 -4.76 -8.10 -4.67
N LEU A 77 -5.69 -8.55 -5.53
CA LEU A 77 -6.71 -7.67 -6.11
C LEU A 77 -7.60 -7.08 -5.01
N PHE A 78 -7.92 -7.86 -3.99
CA PHE A 78 -8.73 -7.42 -2.87
C PHE A 78 -7.90 -6.60 -1.88
N VAL A 79 -6.72 -7.11 -1.50
CA VAL A 79 -5.89 -6.48 -0.47
C VAL A 79 -5.38 -5.12 -0.92
N VAL A 80 -4.84 -5.02 -2.13
CA VAL A 80 -4.29 -3.76 -2.66
C VAL A 80 -5.40 -2.73 -2.81
N SER A 81 -6.54 -3.10 -3.39
CA SER A 81 -7.65 -2.16 -3.62
C SER A 81 -8.23 -1.61 -2.32
N ILE A 82 -8.58 -2.50 -1.37
CA ILE A 82 -9.11 -2.10 -0.06
C ILE A 82 -8.08 -1.26 0.71
N GLY A 83 -6.82 -1.66 0.64
CA GLY A 83 -5.71 -0.94 1.25
C GLY A 83 -5.54 0.49 0.77
N VAL A 84 -5.53 0.69 -0.54
CA VAL A 84 -5.38 2.03 -1.14
C VAL A 84 -6.53 2.94 -0.69
N VAL A 85 -7.76 2.42 -0.63
CA VAL A 85 -8.92 3.18 -0.14
C VAL A 85 -8.75 3.57 1.33
N LEU A 86 -8.36 2.63 2.19
CA LEU A 86 -8.17 2.88 3.63
C LEU A 86 -7.06 3.89 3.90
N ILE A 87 -5.90 3.74 3.24
CA ILE A 87 -4.78 4.68 3.40
C ILE A 87 -5.17 6.07 2.93
N SER A 88 -5.86 6.17 1.79
CA SER A 88 -6.34 7.46 1.26
C SER A 88 -7.30 8.13 2.23
N TRP A 89 -8.23 7.37 2.82
CA TRP A 89 -9.14 7.86 3.84
C TRP A 89 -8.40 8.34 5.11
N MET A 90 -7.42 7.58 5.61
CA MET A 90 -6.62 7.96 6.77
C MET A 90 -5.82 9.25 6.54
N ILE A 91 -5.26 9.43 5.34
CA ILE A 91 -4.55 10.66 4.96
C ILE A 91 -5.51 11.83 4.93
N GLN A 92 -6.70 11.67 4.32
CA GLN A 92 -7.72 12.72 4.29
C GLN A 92 -8.16 13.16 5.68
N GLN A 93 -8.32 12.22 6.63
CA GLN A 93 -8.72 12.55 8.00
C GLN A 93 -7.64 13.36 8.75
N LYS A 94 -6.36 13.20 8.40
CA LYS A 94 -5.25 13.93 9.03
C LYS A 94 -4.99 15.30 8.40
N LEU A 95 -5.51 15.52 7.19
CA LEU A 95 -5.41 16.78 6.44
C LEU A 95 -6.63 17.72 6.65
N LYS A 96 -7.65 17.25 7.37
CA LYS A 96 -8.80 18.06 7.82
C LYS A 96 -8.48 18.73 9.14
#